data_AF-E7RDV2-F1
#
_entry.id   AF-E7RDV2-F1
#
_cell.length_a   1.000
_cell.length_b   1.000
_cell.length_c   1.000
_cell.angle_alpha   90.00
_cell.angle_beta   90.00
_cell.angle_gamma   90.00
#
_symmetry.space_group_name_H-M   'P 1'
#
loop_
_entity.id
_entity.type
_entity.pdbx_description
1 polymer ?
#
loop_
_entity_poly.entity_id
_entity_poly.type
_entity_poly.pdbx_seq_one_letter_code
_entity_poly.pdbx_strand_id
1 'polypeptide(L)'
;MKKTLSFIVILFMLLPLFSTITEAATVREVKKTQVTAQLRVSASPKASVTSTLPKGTLVTQLHTVKGGWSYVQTSNKKGYVATSSLIVPSSKTKVVSSKNGVAIKEIKSATSKTISTLKQNVIIEDFGSVGGGWSLVKSGNVTGYANSKSFTVTKPVKKYTNTNVTLRDAATTNGKKIGSLSKNKEVYVHSQKSNWSYVTSGSMKGYAPSSQFSAKKQETTAQTVNSFTDLRPSKIKWMKYYFDGDVLQGNVQAYVENKEYSYIVPSIYMSFSPKSFQMGAPETDFIWTNIPAPLTQNKAVALYDFDWNTYKDVRIGNAYLRSTKETVTTPAGTFKNVVHIEEKINDISFTIHSYFAPGYGLIKVKDSKNRLFYELRSYK
;
A
#
# COMPACT_ATOMS: atom_id res chain seq x y z
N MET A 1 24.64 70.52 -38.14
CA MET A 1 25.81 70.90 -37.33
C MET A 1 25.94 69.96 -36.16
N LYS A 2 27.10 69.30 -36.07
CA LYS A 2 27.85 68.84 -34.89
C LYS A 2 27.09 68.51 -33.58
N LYS A 3 27.27 67.25 -33.15
CA LYS A 3 27.80 66.76 -31.84
C LYS A 3 26.97 67.16 -30.60
N THR A 4 26.60 66.27 -29.67
CA THR A 4 27.43 65.29 -28.96
C THR A 4 26.56 64.21 -28.31
N LEU A 5 27.01 62.96 -28.43
CA LEU A 5 26.57 61.80 -27.66
C LEU A 5 27.08 61.97 -26.22
N SER A 6 26.20 62.11 -25.23
CA SER A 6 26.59 62.18 -23.81
C SER A 6 26.44 60.80 -23.18
N PHE A 7 27.58 60.17 -22.89
CA PHE A 7 27.71 58.94 -22.13
C PHE A 7 27.32 59.21 -20.67
N ILE A 8 26.16 58.71 -20.23
CA ILE A 8 25.87 58.58 -18.79
C ILE A 8 26.50 57.26 -18.33
N VAL A 9 27.65 57.38 -17.66
CA VAL A 9 28.27 56.31 -16.89
C VAL A 9 27.36 56.02 -15.69
N ILE A 10 26.52 55.00 -15.80
CA ILE A 10 25.79 54.46 -14.65
C ILE A 10 26.79 53.63 -13.84
N LEU A 11 27.34 54.27 -12.82
CA LEU A 11 28.15 53.65 -11.79
C LEU A 11 27.30 52.59 -11.06
N PHE A 12 27.57 51.32 -11.35
CA PHE A 12 27.08 50.16 -10.60
C PHE A 12 27.63 50.25 -9.16
N MET A 13 26.88 50.89 -8.25
CA MET A 13 27.04 50.63 -6.82
C MET A 13 26.55 49.19 -6.57
N LEU A 14 27.51 48.27 -6.40
CA LEU A 14 27.29 46.98 -5.75
C LEU A 14 26.78 47.23 -4.33
N LEU A 15 25.46 47.24 -4.15
CA LEU A 15 24.85 46.96 -2.85
C LEU A 15 25.05 45.46 -2.58
N PRO A 16 25.69 45.06 -1.46
CA PRO A 16 25.66 43.66 -1.06
C PRO A 16 24.20 43.31 -0.77
N LEU A 17 23.64 42.48 -1.65
CA LEU A 17 22.43 41.72 -1.36
C LEU A 17 22.70 40.94 -0.08
N PHE A 18 22.22 41.44 1.05
CA PHE A 18 22.03 40.61 2.23
C PHE A 18 21.00 39.55 1.83
N SER A 19 21.49 38.43 1.31
CA SER A 19 20.74 37.20 1.24
C SER A 19 20.40 36.85 2.68
N THR A 20 19.18 37.17 3.10
CA THR A 20 18.57 36.52 4.26
C THR A 20 18.57 35.05 3.94
N ILE A 21 19.50 34.32 4.54
CA ILE A 21 19.51 32.87 4.51
C ILE A 21 18.20 32.50 5.19
N THR A 22 17.21 32.10 4.38
CA THR A 22 15.99 31.48 4.89
C THR A 22 16.48 30.25 5.65
N GLU A 23 16.44 30.33 6.99
CA GLU A 23 16.78 29.20 7.85
C GLU A 23 15.93 28.03 7.36
N ALA A 24 16.58 27.04 6.74
CA ALA A 24 15.92 25.86 6.23
C ALA A 24 15.04 25.34 7.36
N ALA A 25 13.73 25.18 7.12
CA ALA A 25 12.76 24.86 8.14
C ALA A 25 13.21 23.61 8.91
N THR A 26 13.88 23.83 10.05
CA THR A 26 14.46 22.78 10.86
C THR A 26 13.31 22.00 11.46
N VAL A 27 13.27 20.70 11.20
CA VAL A 27 12.19 19.82 11.65
C VAL A 27 12.15 19.85 13.18
N ARG A 28 11.09 20.45 13.73
CA ARG A 28 10.86 20.49 15.17
C ARG A 28 10.27 19.17 15.63
N GLU A 29 10.98 18.51 16.55
CA GLU A 29 10.54 17.26 17.16
C GLU A 29 10.25 17.47 18.65
N VAL A 30 9.16 16.91 19.14
CA VAL A 30 8.90 16.89 20.58
C VAL A 30 9.68 15.72 21.18
N LYS A 31 10.43 16.02 22.25
CA LYS A 31 11.19 15.05 23.03
C LYS A 31 10.80 15.12 24.50
N LYS A 32 11.15 14.07 25.24
CA LYS A 32 10.99 13.99 26.69
C LYS A 32 12.30 13.54 27.31
N THR A 33 12.68 14.12 28.44
CA THR A 33 13.86 13.69 29.17
C THR A 33 13.60 12.31 29.81
N GLN A 34 14.46 11.31 29.56
CA GLN A 34 14.34 9.98 30.17
C GLN A 34 15.08 9.86 31.51
N VAL A 35 15.98 10.81 31.77
CA VAL A 35 16.73 11.01 33.01
C VAL A 35 16.77 12.50 33.33
N THR A 36 17.22 12.88 34.52
CA THR A 36 17.51 14.29 34.82
C THR A 36 18.62 14.79 33.92
N ALA A 37 18.40 15.90 33.22
CA ALA A 37 19.32 16.45 32.23
C ALA A 37 19.75 17.87 32.57
N GLN A 38 20.99 18.23 32.26
CA GLN A 38 21.51 19.59 32.45
C GLN A 38 21.35 20.38 31.16
N LEU A 39 20.59 21.48 31.20
CA LEU A 39 20.46 22.44 30.10
C LEU A 39 21.63 23.40 30.16
N ARG A 40 22.46 23.43 29.12
CA ARG A 40 23.72 24.19 29.07
C ARG A 40 23.69 25.28 28.01
N VAL A 41 24.57 26.27 28.17
CA VAL A 41 24.71 27.39 27.23
C VAL A 41 25.36 27.00 25.89
N SER A 42 26.17 25.94 25.85
CA SER A 42 26.80 25.41 24.64
C SER A 42 26.89 23.88 24.66
N ALA A 43 27.17 23.27 23.50
CA ALA A 43 27.26 21.82 23.30
C ALA A 43 28.56 21.21 23.87
N SER A 44 28.75 21.32 25.19
CA SER A 44 29.94 20.82 25.87
C SER A 44 29.63 20.40 27.32
N PRO A 45 30.22 19.31 27.83
CA PRO A 45 30.01 18.88 29.22
C PRO A 45 30.60 19.87 30.23
N LYS A 46 31.53 20.73 29.81
CA LYS A 46 32.15 21.77 30.65
C LYS A 46 31.40 23.12 30.59
N ALA A 47 30.39 23.25 29.72
CA ALA A 47 29.65 24.49 29.56
C ALA A 47 28.77 24.80 30.77
N SER A 48 28.58 26.07 31.11
CA SER A 48 27.73 26.50 32.23
C SER A 48 26.31 25.96 32.10
N VAL A 49 25.76 25.52 33.23
CA VAL A 49 24.39 25.01 33.35
C VAL A 49 23.43 26.19 33.56
N THR A 50 22.43 26.32 32.69
CA THR A 50 21.38 27.34 32.77
C THR A 50 20.13 26.85 33.51
N SER A 51 19.91 25.53 33.53
CA SER A 51 18.80 24.89 34.27
C SER A 51 19.01 23.38 34.38
N THR A 52 18.48 22.77 35.43
CA THR A 52 18.30 21.31 35.52
C THR A 52 16.89 20.95 35.04
N LEU A 53 16.78 19.96 34.16
CA LEU A 53 15.51 19.42 33.65
C LEU A 53 15.24 18.06 34.31
N PRO A 54 14.22 17.95 35.18
CA PRO A 54 13.86 16.66 35.77
C PRO A 54 13.50 15.61 34.72
N LYS A 55 13.60 14.33 35.07
CA LYS A 55 13.07 13.22 34.26
C LYS A 55 11.61 13.48 33.91
N GLY A 56 11.28 13.33 32.64
CA GLY A 56 9.93 13.50 32.10
C GLY A 56 9.60 14.91 31.60
N THR A 57 10.55 15.84 31.63
CA THR A 57 10.39 17.19 31.08
C THR A 57 10.20 17.13 29.57
N LEU A 58 9.12 17.75 29.07
CA LEU A 58 8.84 17.90 27.64
C LEU A 58 9.62 19.07 27.05
N VAL A 59 10.26 18.85 25.91
CA VAL A 59 11.04 19.86 25.18
C VAL A 59 10.79 19.76 23.68
N THR A 60 11.03 20.85 22.96
CA THR A 60 11.09 20.84 21.49
C THR A 60 12.54 20.81 21.06
N GLN A 61 12.98 19.73 20.41
CA GLN A 61 14.28 19.67 19.76
C GLN A 61 14.23 20.47 18.46
N LEU A 62 15.17 21.41 18.34
CA LEU A 62 15.27 22.31 17.19
C LEU A 62 16.28 21.76 16.17
N HIS A 63 17.42 21.24 16.63
CA HIS A 63 18.38 20.52 15.80
C HIS A 63 19.33 19.66 16.65
N THR A 64 19.98 18.70 16.00
CA THR A 64 21.07 17.91 16.59
C THR A 64 22.40 18.56 16.26
N VAL A 65 23.34 18.51 17.22
CA VAL A 65 24.71 19.00 17.10
C VAL A 65 25.66 17.81 17.12
N LYS A 66 26.76 17.91 16.38
CA LYS A 66 27.84 16.90 16.44
C LYS A 66 28.31 16.69 17.88
N GLY A 67 28.77 15.48 18.19
CA GLY A 67 29.22 15.13 19.54
C GLY A 67 28.09 14.78 20.51
N GLY A 68 26.91 14.42 20.01
CA GLY A 68 25.83 13.86 20.84
C GLY A 68 24.99 14.89 21.58
N TRP A 69 24.97 16.15 21.16
CA TRP A 69 24.16 17.21 21.78
C TRP A 69 22.93 17.55 20.96
N SER A 70 21.87 18.01 21.63
CA SER A 70 20.65 18.49 21.00
C SER A 70 20.37 19.91 21.51
N TYR A 71 20.11 20.83 20.58
CA TYR A 71 19.62 22.16 20.94
C TYR A 71 18.10 22.10 21.10
N VAL A 72 17.63 22.41 22.30
CA VAL A 72 16.24 22.22 22.71
C VAL A 72 15.64 23.51 23.25
N GLN A 73 14.33 23.62 23.11
CA GLN A 73 13.51 24.66 23.70
C GLN A 73 12.59 24.05 24.77
N THR A 74 12.65 24.61 25.97
CA THR A 74 11.71 24.34 27.07
C THR A 74 10.56 25.35 27.03
N SER A 75 9.69 25.32 28.04
CA SER A 75 8.57 26.26 28.16
C SER A 75 8.97 27.73 28.27
N ASN A 76 10.22 28.03 28.60
CA ASN A 76 10.70 29.41 28.83
C ASN A 76 12.18 29.65 28.44
N LYS A 77 12.95 28.62 28.09
CA LYS A 77 14.40 28.75 27.82
C LYS A 77 14.81 27.90 26.61
N LYS A 78 15.95 28.24 26.01
CA LYS A 78 16.64 27.41 25.01
C LYS A 78 18.03 27.04 25.52
N GLY A 79 18.57 25.93 25.07
CA GLY A 79 19.92 25.49 25.45
C GLY A 79 20.26 24.11 24.92
N TYR A 80 21.41 23.59 25.30
CA TYR A 80 21.92 22.31 24.84
C TYR A 80 21.77 21.24 25.92
N VAL A 81 21.34 20.05 25.52
CA VAL A 81 21.26 18.85 26.37
C VAL A 81 21.91 17.68 25.67
N ALA A 82 22.36 16.68 26.43
CA ALA A 82 22.83 15.43 25.84
C ALA A 82 21.67 14.73 25.11
N THR A 83 21.86 14.34 23.85
CA THR A 83 20.85 13.68 23.03
C THR A 83 20.44 12.34 23.63
N SER A 84 21.39 11.63 24.25
CA SER A 84 21.13 10.39 24.98
C SER A 84 20.18 10.56 26.17
N SER A 85 19.95 11.79 26.65
CA SER A 85 18.96 12.06 27.71
C SER A 85 17.53 12.20 27.18
N LEU A 86 17.32 12.18 25.87
CA LEU A 86 16.05 12.44 25.20
C LEU A 86 15.45 11.17 24.57
N ILE A 87 14.14 11.04 24.69
CA ILE A 87 13.34 10.03 24.00
C ILE A 87 12.15 10.67 23.28
N VAL A 88 11.55 9.92 22.34
CA VAL A 88 10.29 10.31 21.72
C VAL A 88 9.15 10.04 22.71
N PRO A 89 8.38 11.05 23.14
CA PRO A 89 7.25 10.85 24.02
C PRO A 89 6.05 10.27 23.27
N SER A 90 5.16 9.60 24.02
CA SER A 90 3.82 9.31 23.54
C SER A 90 2.98 10.60 23.44
N SER A 91 2.03 10.61 22.51
CA SER A 91 1.06 11.69 22.35
C SER A 91 -0.36 11.14 22.40
N LYS A 92 -1.31 12.02 22.71
CA LYS A 92 -2.74 11.74 22.57
C LYS A 92 -3.27 12.51 21.36
N THR A 93 -3.95 11.82 20.45
CA THR A 93 -4.67 12.49 19.35
C THR A 93 -5.87 13.24 19.93
N LYS A 94 -5.88 14.56 19.76
CA LYS A 94 -6.96 15.44 20.19
C LYS A 94 -7.43 16.32 19.04
N VAL A 95 -8.58 16.93 19.22
CA VAL A 95 -9.17 17.86 18.26
C VAL A 95 -9.38 19.22 18.91
N VAL A 96 -9.10 20.29 18.19
CA VAL A 96 -9.40 21.66 18.63
C VAL A 96 -10.92 21.83 18.74
N SER A 97 -11.41 21.96 19.96
CA SER A 97 -12.84 22.09 20.28
C SER A 97 -13.31 23.55 20.33
N SER A 98 -12.38 24.49 20.56
CA SER A 98 -12.66 25.93 20.61
C SER A 98 -13.18 26.47 19.27
N LYS A 99 -14.34 27.15 19.29
CA LYS A 99 -14.97 27.76 18.11
C LYS A 99 -14.06 28.81 17.45
N ASN A 100 -13.37 29.60 18.25
CA ASN A 100 -12.45 30.65 17.78
C ASN A 100 -11.06 30.10 17.41
N GLY A 101 -10.90 28.78 17.46
CA GLY A 101 -9.60 28.14 17.32
C GLY A 101 -8.72 28.31 18.55
N VAL A 102 -7.43 28.04 18.40
CA VAL A 102 -6.43 28.14 19.45
C VAL A 102 -5.11 28.69 18.90
N ALA A 103 -4.55 29.66 19.60
CA ALA A 103 -3.22 30.18 19.31
C ALA A 103 -2.16 29.20 19.80
N ILE A 104 -1.19 28.88 18.93
CA ILE A 104 0.03 28.15 19.28
C ILE A 104 1.12 29.17 19.54
N LYS A 105 1.66 29.16 20.75
CA LYS A 105 2.68 30.09 21.25
C LYS A 105 4.07 29.48 21.16
N GLU A 106 5.07 30.32 20.91
CA GLU A 106 6.47 29.87 20.88
C GLU A 106 6.93 29.41 22.27
N ILE A 107 6.60 30.15 23.33
CA ILE A 107 6.87 29.79 24.73
C ILE A 107 5.56 29.76 25.54
N LYS A 108 5.61 29.21 26.75
CA LYS A 108 4.46 29.05 27.65
C LYS A 108 4.07 30.40 28.28
N SER A 109 3.57 31.33 27.47
CA SER A 109 3.07 32.63 27.91
C SER A 109 1.98 33.14 26.95
N ALA A 110 0.93 33.75 27.51
CA ALA A 110 -0.14 34.37 26.73
C ALA A 110 0.37 35.53 25.85
N THR A 111 1.38 36.26 26.33
CA THR A 111 2.01 37.40 25.63
C THR A 111 3.13 36.97 24.68
N SER A 112 3.48 35.67 24.64
CA SER A 112 4.45 35.15 23.68
C SER A 112 4.00 35.33 22.24
N LYS A 113 4.96 35.39 21.32
CA LYS A 113 4.75 35.29 19.87
C LYS A 113 3.84 34.11 19.54
N THR A 114 2.77 34.41 18.82
CA THR A 114 1.92 33.38 18.18
C THR A 114 2.63 32.87 16.94
N ILE A 115 2.96 31.58 16.89
CA ILE A 115 3.59 30.95 15.72
C ILE A 115 2.57 30.38 14.73
N SER A 116 1.35 30.11 15.19
CA SER A 116 0.23 29.67 14.35
C SER A 116 -1.10 29.82 15.09
N THR A 117 -2.21 29.82 14.35
CA THR A 117 -3.55 29.72 14.92
C THR A 117 -4.27 28.53 14.29
N LEU A 118 -4.58 27.52 15.09
CA LEU A 118 -5.31 26.34 14.64
C LEU A 118 -6.81 26.58 14.72
N LYS A 119 -7.51 26.39 13.61
CA LYS A 119 -8.98 26.50 13.54
C LYS A 119 -9.66 25.35 14.30
N GLN A 120 -10.94 25.51 14.62
CA GLN A 120 -11.77 24.42 15.16
C GLN A 120 -11.70 23.18 14.25
N ASN A 121 -11.78 21.99 14.87
CA ASN A 121 -11.74 20.68 14.24
C ASN A 121 -10.39 20.28 13.62
N VAL A 122 -9.32 21.05 13.87
CA VAL A 122 -7.96 20.64 13.53
C VAL A 122 -7.49 19.55 14.50
N ILE A 123 -6.83 18.51 13.98
CA ILE A 123 -6.20 17.48 14.79
C ILE A 123 -4.85 17.95 15.31
N ILE A 124 -4.60 17.61 16.56
CA ILE A 124 -3.32 17.81 17.21
C ILE A 124 -2.83 16.50 17.85
N GLU A 125 -1.53 16.43 18.02
CA GLU A 125 -0.87 15.56 18.97
C GLU A 125 -0.63 16.34 20.26
N ASP A 126 -1.29 15.94 21.35
CA ASP A 126 -1.06 16.52 22.69
C ASP A 126 -0.07 15.64 23.45
N PHE A 127 1.11 16.19 23.76
CA PHE A 127 2.18 15.49 24.48
C PHE A 127 2.05 15.61 26.00
N GLY A 128 1.14 16.46 26.49
CA GLY A 128 0.84 16.61 27.91
C GLY A 128 1.02 18.02 28.44
N SER A 129 0.59 18.18 29.70
CA SER A 129 0.63 19.45 30.43
C SER A 129 2.07 19.86 30.74
N VAL A 130 2.33 21.15 30.60
CA VAL A 130 3.58 21.83 31.02
C VAL A 130 3.32 22.84 32.15
N GLY A 131 2.20 22.67 32.86
CA GLY A 131 1.75 23.48 34.00
C GLY A 131 1.02 24.76 33.61
N GLY A 132 0.22 25.31 34.52
CA GLY A 132 -0.51 26.57 34.31
C GLY A 132 -1.59 26.53 33.22
N GLY A 133 -2.16 25.35 32.94
CA GLY A 133 -3.19 25.18 31.91
C GLY A 133 -2.67 25.16 30.46
N TRP A 134 -1.37 24.93 30.26
CA TRP A 134 -0.75 24.82 28.94
C TRP A 134 -0.30 23.39 28.66
N SER A 135 -0.38 22.98 27.40
CA SER A 135 0.25 21.76 26.88
C SER A 135 1.22 22.06 25.76
N LEU A 136 2.19 21.17 25.56
CA LEU A 136 3.00 21.12 24.34
C LEU A 136 2.30 20.27 23.30
N VAL A 137 2.05 20.83 22.11
CA VAL A 137 1.25 20.19 21.06
C VAL A 137 1.94 20.27 19.70
N LYS A 138 1.59 19.35 18.80
CA LYS A 138 2.01 19.37 17.39
C LYS A 138 0.82 19.23 16.45
N SER A 139 0.81 19.99 15.35
CA SER A 139 -0.13 19.83 14.24
C SER A 139 0.62 20.06 12.93
N GLY A 140 0.77 19.01 12.12
CA GLY A 140 1.67 19.03 10.96
C GLY A 140 3.09 19.45 11.38
N ASN A 141 3.60 20.52 10.78
CA ASN A 141 4.93 21.08 11.09
C ASN A 141 4.94 22.11 12.23
N VAL A 142 3.77 22.48 12.76
CA VAL A 142 3.66 23.45 13.86
C VAL A 142 3.80 22.72 15.18
N THR A 143 4.80 23.09 15.99
CA THR A 143 5.01 22.57 17.35
C THR A 143 5.15 23.75 18.31
N GLY A 144 4.37 23.77 19.40
CA GLY A 144 4.42 24.85 20.38
C GLY A 144 3.41 24.68 21.52
N TYR A 145 3.22 25.73 22.30
CA TYR A 145 2.40 25.71 23.52
C TYR A 145 0.99 26.21 23.25
N ALA A 146 -0.02 25.50 23.76
CA ALA A 146 -1.42 25.85 23.59
C ALA A 146 -2.20 25.68 24.90
N ASN A 147 -3.29 26.43 25.05
CA ASN A 147 -4.18 26.31 26.20
C ASN A 147 -4.86 24.92 26.20
N SER A 148 -4.66 24.16 27.29
CA SER A 148 -5.09 22.77 27.41
C SER A 148 -6.60 22.56 27.36
N LYS A 149 -7.40 23.60 27.66
CA LYS A 149 -8.87 23.55 27.61
C LYS A 149 -9.43 23.74 26.20
N SER A 150 -8.59 24.10 25.22
CA SER A 150 -9.03 24.39 23.85
C SER A 150 -9.16 23.16 22.95
N PHE A 151 -8.88 21.97 23.49
CA PHE A 151 -8.94 20.72 22.76
C PHE A 151 -9.49 19.57 23.60
N THR A 152 -10.10 18.60 22.93
CA THR A 152 -10.72 17.42 23.55
C THR A 152 -10.18 16.13 22.92
N VAL A 153 -10.25 15.04 23.67
CA VAL A 153 -9.90 13.71 23.14
C VAL A 153 -10.89 13.34 22.05
N THR A 154 -10.36 12.92 20.90
CA THR A 154 -11.20 12.46 19.78
C THR A 154 -11.88 11.15 20.15
N LYS A 155 -13.13 10.97 19.70
CA LYS A 155 -13.81 9.68 19.70
C LYS A 155 -13.75 9.10 18.29
N PRO A 156 -12.72 8.30 17.94
CA PRO A 156 -12.56 7.86 16.57
C PRO A 156 -13.66 6.89 16.15
N VAL A 157 -14.05 6.98 14.88
CA VAL A 157 -15.02 6.06 14.26
C VAL A 157 -14.27 5.02 13.44
N LYS A 158 -14.52 3.74 13.71
CA LYS A 158 -13.96 2.62 12.94
C LYS A 158 -14.53 2.63 11.51
N LYS A 159 -13.65 2.56 10.51
CA LYS A 159 -13.97 2.46 9.08
C LYS A 159 -13.00 1.51 8.38
N TYR A 160 -13.21 1.32 7.08
CA TYR A 160 -12.35 0.55 6.20
C TYR A 160 -11.99 1.36 4.96
N THR A 161 -10.80 1.16 4.43
CA THR A 161 -10.44 1.70 3.11
C THR A 161 -11.24 1.00 2.01
N ASN A 162 -11.86 1.75 1.10
CA ASN A 162 -12.58 1.16 -0.05
C ASN A 162 -11.68 1.01 -1.30
N THR A 163 -10.47 1.57 -1.25
CA THR A 163 -9.44 1.50 -2.28
C THR A 163 -8.05 1.50 -1.62
N ASN A 164 -6.98 1.49 -2.41
CA ASN A 164 -5.65 1.78 -1.91
C ASN A 164 -5.53 3.27 -1.58
N VAL A 165 -5.25 3.60 -0.32
CA VAL A 165 -5.24 4.97 0.21
C VAL A 165 -3.82 5.45 0.40
N THR A 166 -3.51 6.67 0.00
CA THR A 166 -2.26 7.36 0.32
C THR A 166 -2.47 8.29 1.50
N LEU A 167 -1.68 8.12 2.56
CA LEU A 167 -1.67 9.01 3.72
C LEU A 167 -0.73 10.18 3.50
N ARG A 168 -1.17 11.37 3.95
CA ARG A 168 -0.43 12.64 3.83
C ARG A 168 -0.25 13.31 5.19
N ASP A 169 0.78 14.14 5.31
CA ASP A 169 1.07 14.91 6.54
C ASP A 169 0.13 16.12 6.75
N ALA A 170 -0.55 16.56 5.69
CA ALA A 170 -1.51 17.65 5.70
C ALA A 170 -2.78 17.32 4.90
N ALA A 171 -3.90 17.97 5.25
CA ALA A 171 -5.21 17.84 4.60
C ALA A 171 -5.26 18.56 3.24
N THR A 172 -4.37 18.17 2.32
CA THR A 172 -4.22 18.75 0.98
C THR A 172 -3.58 17.75 0.03
N THR A 173 -3.91 17.83 -1.26
CA THR A 173 -3.34 17.00 -2.33
C THR A 173 -1.84 17.22 -2.50
N ASN A 174 -1.32 18.38 -2.09
CA ASN A 174 0.11 18.71 -2.11
C ASN A 174 0.84 18.31 -0.81
N GLY A 175 0.13 17.77 0.19
CA GLY A 175 0.75 17.28 1.42
C GLY A 175 1.74 16.15 1.12
N LYS A 176 2.84 16.08 1.86
CA LYS A 176 3.87 15.05 1.68
C LYS A 176 3.24 13.68 1.91
N LYS A 177 3.52 12.73 1.00
CA LYS A 177 3.11 11.33 1.17
C LYS A 177 3.92 10.71 2.31
N ILE A 178 3.25 10.12 3.29
CA ILE A 178 3.88 9.55 4.48
C ILE A 178 3.57 8.06 4.68
N GLY A 179 2.73 7.48 3.83
CA GLY A 179 2.43 6.06 3.84
C GLY A 179 1.26 5.68 2.93
N SER A 180 0.95 4.39 2.88
CA SER A 180 -0.18 3.86 2.12
C SER A 180 -0.89 2.75 2.88
N LEU A 181 -2.20 2.67 2.70
CA LEU A 181 -3.06 1.61 3.24
C LEU A 181 -3.68 0.84 2.08
N SER A 182 -3.61 -0.49 2.13
CA SER A 182 -4.29 -1.34 1.14
C SER A 182 -5.80 -1.22 1.23
N LYS A 183 -6.52 -1.61 0.17
CA LYS A 183 -7.98 -1.76 0.18
C LYS A 183 -8.46 -2.71 1.30
N ASN A 184 -9.64 -2.43 1.85
CA ASN A 184 -10.28 -3.14 2.97
C ASN A 184 -9.50 -3.13 4.30
N LYS A 185 -8.50 -2.26 4.43
CA LYS A 185 -7.73 -2.07 5.67
C LYS A 185 -8.57 -1.33 6.70
N GLU A 186 -8.56 -1.84 7.94
CA GLU A 186 -9.21 -1.20 9.09
C GLU A 186 -8.49 0.10 9.47
N VAL A 187 -9.28 1.15 9.72
CA VAL A 187 -8.80 2.48 10.12
C VAL A 187 -9.71 3.10 11.18
N TYR A 188 -9.18 4.05 11.94
CA TYR A 188 -9.89 4.86 12.93
C TYR A 188 -9.90 6.31 12.47
N VAL A 189 -11.07 6.86 12.14
CA VAL A 189 -11.24 8.24 11.68
C VAL A 189 -11.45 9.17 12.87
N HIS A 190 -10.55 10.13 13.09
CA HIS A 190 -10.54 11.03 14.25
C HIS A 190 -11.25 12.37 14.02
N SER A 191 -11.22 12.87 12.79
CA SER A 191 -11.94 14.07 12.36
C SER A 191 -12.19 14.01 10.86
N GLN A 192 -13.20 14.77 10.41
CA GLN A 192 -13.47 15.00 9.00
C GLN A 192 -13.66 16.50 8.79
N LYS A 193 -12.89 17.10 7.88
CA LYS A 193 -13.03 18.51 7.52
C LYS A 193 -12.68 18.70 6.04
N SER A 194 -13.54 19.42 5.32
CA SER A 194 -13.29 19.81 3.92
C SER A 194 -12.89 18.62 3.02
N ASN A 195 -13.63 17.51 3.09
CA ASN A 195 -13.37 16.27 2.34
C ASN A 195 -12.10 15.50 2.72
N TRP A 196 -11.40 15.89 3.78
CA TRP A 196 -10.27 15.15 4.34
C TRP A 196 -10.64 14.51 5.68
N SER A 197 -10.11 13.31 5.90
CA SER A 197 -10.19 12.59 7.16
C SER A 197 -8.78 12.41 7.71
N TYR A 198 -8.59 12.70 9.00
CA TYR A 198 -7.39 12.24 9.70
C TYR A 198 -7.63 10.85 10.28
N VAL A 199 -6.77 9.90 9.96
CA VAL A 199 -6.95 8.49 10.30
C VAL A 199 -5.73 7.91 10.99
N THR A 200 -5.95 6.88 11.79
CA THR A 200 -4.90 6.01 12.33
C THR A 200 -5.15 4.54 11.93
N SER A 201 -4.08 3.79 11.70
CA SER A 201 -4.11 2.34 11.46
C SER A 201 -2.77 1.73 11.89
N GLY A 202 -2.75 1.07 13.05
CA GLY A 202 -1.51 0.63 13.68
C GLY A 202 -0.60 1.82 14.03
N SER A 203 0.65 1.79 13.58
CA SER A 203 1.61 2.89 13.75
C SER A 203 1.44 4.04 12.75
N MET A 204 0.66 3.84 11.69
CA MET A 204 0.45 4.85 10.65
C MET A 204 -0.64 5.83 11.06
N LYS A 205 -0.39 7.12 10.80
CA LYS A 205 -1.33 8.21 11.00
C LYS A 205 -1.18 9.25 9.89
N GLY A 206 -2.27 9.89 9.49
CA GLY A 206 -2.22 10.92 8.46
C GLY A 206 -3.58 11.32 7.91
N TYR A 207 -3.55 12.24 6.96
CA TYR A 207 -4.72 12.74 6.25
C TYR A 207 -4.92 11.99 4.92
N ALA A 208 -6.17 11.68 4.59
CA ALA A 208 -6.59 11.16 3.30
C ALA A 208 -8.01 11.62 2.94
N PRO A 209 -8.41 11.61 1.66
CA PRO A 209 -9.77 11.96 1.26
C PRO A 209 -10.83 11.11 1.98
N SER A 210 -11.84 11.77 2.54
CA SER A 210 -12.94 11.14 3.29
C SER A 210 -13.73 10.11 2.48
N SER A 211 -13.81 10.30 1.15
CA SER A 211 -14.50 9.40 0.22
C SER A 211 -13.83 8.03 0.09
N GLN A 212 -12.59 7.87 0.55
CA GLN A 212 -11.87 6.61 0.48
C GLN A 212 -12.16 5.66 1.67
N PHE A 213 -13.05 6.06 2.57
CA PHE A 213 -13.38 5.31 3.79
C PHE A 213 -14.87 4.97 3.88
N SER A 214 -15.18 3.70 4.12
CA SER A 214 -16.54 3.17 4.29
C SER A 214 -16.74 2.53 5.66
N ALA A 215 -17.99 2.46 6.12
CA ALA A 215 -18.33 1.82 7.40
C ALA A 215 -18.11 0.30 7.38
N LYS A 216 -18.26 -0.33 6.22
CA LYS A 216 -18.08 -1.77 6.01
C LYS A 216 -16.95 -2.02 5.01
N LYS A 217 -16.32 -3.19 5.10
CA LYS A 217 -15.44 -3.70 4.04
C LYS A 217 -16.24 -3.84 2.75
N GLN A 218 -15.60 -3.59 1.61
CA GLN A 218 -16.19 -3.99 0.35
C GLN A 218 -16.08 -5.51 0.22
N GLU A 219 -17.22 -6.18 0.19
CA GLU A 219 -17.28 -7.59 -0.15
C GLU A 219 -16.77 -7.78 -1.57
N THR A 220 -15.76 -8.64 -1.70
CA THR A 220 -15.34 -9.11 -3.01
C THR A 220 -16.07 -10.42 -3.19
N THR A 221 -17.09 -10.46 -4.04
CA THR A 221 -17.75 -11.72 -4.40
C THR A 221 -16.67 -12.65 -4.96
N ALA A 222 -16.41 -13.76 -4.26
CA ALA A 222 -15.43 -14.73 -4.71
C ALA A 222 -15.85 -15.22 -6.10
N GLN A 223 -14.93 -15.18 -7.06
CA GLN A 223 -15.22 -15.72 -8.39
C GLN A 223 -15.40 -17.23 -8.27
N THR A 224 -16.32 -17.80 -9.04
CA THR A 224 -16.52 -19.25 -9.11
C THR A 224 -16.55 -19.73 -10.55
N VAL A 225 -16.07 -20.95 -10.75
CA VAL A 225 -16.31 -21.74 -11.96
C VAL A 225 -17.13 -22.93 -11.51
N ASN A 226 -18.44 -22.90 -11.81
CA ASN A 226 -19.36 -23.95 -11.38
C ASN A 226 -19.35 -25.17 -12.30
N SER A 227 -18.91 -24.99 -13.55
CA SER A 227 -18.94 -25.98 -14.62
C SER A 227 -17.91 -25.62 -15.68
N PHE A 228 -17.39 -26.62 -16.39
CA PHE A 228 -16.51 -26.43 -17.55
C PHE A 228 -17.27 -26.34 -18.89
N THR A 229 -18.61 -26.43 -18.87
CA THR A 229 -19.46 -26.32 -20.07
C THR A 229 -19.28 -24.99 -20.79
N ASP A 230 -19.19 -23.88 -20.05
CA ASP A 230 -19.07 -22.53 -20.60
C ASP A 230 -17.68 -22.23 -21.17
N LEU A 231 -16.71 -23.08 -20.81
CA LEU A 231 -15.35 -23.01 -21.30
C LEU A 231 -15.14 -23.86 -22.55
N ARG A 232 -16.17 -24.58 -23.02
CA ARG A 232 -16.04 -25.42 -24.21
C ARG A 232 -15.59 -24.64 -25.43
N PRO A 233 -14.75 -25.25 -26.29
CA PRO A 233 -14.36 -24.70 -27.57
C PRO A 233 -15.51 -24.79 -28.59
N SER A 234 -16.39 -23.79 -28.61
CA SER A 234 -17.45 -23.67 -29.63
C SER A 234 -17.03 -22.87 -30.86
N LYS A 235 -15.90 -22.15 -30.78
CA LYS A 235 -15.37 -21.30 -31.85
C LYS A 235 -14.25 -21.95 -32.66
N ILE A 236 -13.78 -23.14 -32.25
CA ILE A 236 -12.73 -23.89 -32.94
C ILE A 236 -13.38 -24.92 -33.86
N LYS A 237 -13.34 -24.67 -35.18
CA LYS A 237 -14.04 -25.51 -36.17
C LYS A 237 -13.26 -26.75 -36.63
N TRP A 238 -11.93 -26.74 -36.52
CA TRP A 238 -11.07 -27.81 -37.03
C TRP A 238 -10.86 -28.96 -36.03
N MET A 239 -11.23 -28.75 -34.78
CA MET A 239 -11.04 -29.73 -33.72
C MET A 239 -12.19 -30.74 -33.79
N LYS A 240 -11.85 -32.03 -33.86
CA LYS A 240 -12.83 -33.11 -33.99
C LYS A 240 -13.40 -33.42 -32.61
N TYR A 241 -14.69 -33.16 -32.42
CA TYR A 241 -15.41 -33.44 -31.17
C TYR A 241 -16.56 -34.41 -31.37
N TYR A 242 -16.92 -35.10 -30.31
CA TYR A 242 -18.21 -35.76 -30.14
C TYR A 242 -18.78 -35.43 -28.76
N PHE A 243 -20.10 -35.59 -28.64
CA PHE A 243 -20.80 -35.45 -27.37
C PHE A 243 -21.18 -36.83 -26.85
N ASP A 244 -20.88 -37.07 -25.58
CA ASP A 244 -21.44 -38.18 -24.80
C ASP A 244 -22.32 -37.57 -23.70
N GLY A 245 -23.62 -37.47 -23.98
CA GLY A 245 -24.56 -36.67 -23.21
C GLY A 245 -24.11 -35.21 -23.07
N ASP A 246 -23.97 -34.74 -21.83
CA ASP A 246 -23.48 -33.40 -21.50
C ASP A 246 -21.94 -33.32 -21.46
N VAL A 247 -21.19 -34.28 -22.00
CA VAL A 247 -19.72 -34.24 -22.01
C VAL A 247 -19.24 -33.97 -23.44
N LEU A 248 -18.49 -32.89 -23.63
CA LEU A 248 -17.79 -32.65 -24.90
C LEU A 248 -16.42 -33.30 -24.83
N GLN A 249 -16.17 -34.28 -25.70
CA GLN A 249 -14.88 -34.95 -25.85
C GLN A 249 -14.29 -34.63 -27.22
N GLY A 250 -12.97 -34.47 -27.30
CA GLY A 250 -12.31 -34.26 -28.58
C GLY A 250 -10.82 -34.44 -28.52
N ASN A 251 -10.25 -34.69 -29.70
CA ASN A 251 -8.82 -34.84 -29.89
C ASN A 251 -8.24 -33.56 -30.48
N VAL A 252 -7.26 -32.99 -29.79
CA VAL A 252 -6.50 -31.84 -30.28
C VAL A 252 -5.24 -32.36 -30.93
N GLN A 253 -5.10 -32.17 -32.25
CA GLN A 253 -3.83 -32.39 -32.91
C GLN A 253 -2.87 -31.28 -32.50
N ALA A 254 -1.76 -31.66 -31.89
CA ALA A 254 -0.66 -30.75 -31.67
C ALA A 254 0.32 -30.87 -32.84
N TYR A 255 0.91 -29.73 -33.21
CA TYR A 255 1.94 -29.63 -34.24
C TYR A 255 3.18 -29.05 -33.60
N VAL A 256 4.33 -29.67 -33.87
CA VAL A 256 5.63 -29.06 -33.58
C VAL A 256 6.13 -28.49 -34.89
N GLU A 257 6.16 -27.16 -34.98
CA GLU A 257 6.82 -26.45 -36.08
C GLU A 257 8.19 -25.97 -35.60
N ASN A 258 9.24 -26.40 -36.29
CA ASN A 258 10.52 -25.68 -36.30
C ASN A 258 10.76 -25.12 -37.71
N LYS A 259 11.83 -24.33 -37.93
CA LYS A 259 12.10 -23.69 -39.23
C LYS A 259 12.37 -24.68 -40.38
N GLU A 260 12.54 -25.96 -40.10
CA GLU A 260 13.11 -26.96 -41.00
C GLU A 260 12.18 -28.17 -41.20
N TYR A 261 11.32 -28.49 -40.22
CA TYR A 261 10.37 -29.60 -40.23
C TYR A 261 9.06 -29.26 -39.49
N SER A 262 7.95 -29.80 -39.98
CA SER A 262 6.69 -29.93 -39.24
C SER A 262 6.36 -31.41 -39.06
N TYR A 263 6.15 -31.88 -37.83
CA TYR A 263 5.65 -33.22 -37.58
C TYR A 263 4.44 -33.20 -36.65
N ILE A 264 3.53 -34.15 -36.90
CA ILE A 264 2.34 -34.36 -36.08
C ILE A 264 2.78 -35.09 -34.82
N VAL A 265 2.50 -34.49 -33.66
CA VAL A 265 2.62 -35.20 -32.38
C VAL A 265 1.31 -35.92 -32.06
N PRO A 266 1.31 -36.94 -31.19
CA PRO A 266 0.09 -37.63 -30.80
C PRO A 266 -0.97 -36.62 -30.36
N SER A 267 -2.23 -36.85 -30.77
CA SER A 267 -3.33 -36.01 -30.31
C SER A 267 -3.42 -36.03 -28.79
N ILE A 268 -3.96 -34.96 -28.20
CA ILE A 268 -4.29 -34.90 -26.78
C ILE A 268 -5.79 -35.04 -26.65
N TYR A 269 -6.24 -35.95 -25.81
CA TYR A 269 -7.65 -36.05 -25.42
C TYR A 269 -7.99 -34.91 -24.47
N MET A 270 -9.10 -34.23 -24.75
CA MET A 270 -9.66 -33.20 -23.87
C MET A 270 -11.15 -33.46 -23.65
N SER A 271 -11.59 -33.37 -22.39
CA SER A 271 -12.99 -33.51 -22.02
C SER A 271 -13.46 -32.34 -21.15
N PHE A 272 -14.60 -31.77 -21.52
CA PHE A 272 -15.26 -30.70 -20.80
C PHE A 272 -16.64 -31.18 -20.33
N SER A 273 -16.77 -31.49 -19.04
CA SER A 273 -18.03 -31.91 -18.42
C SER A 273 -18.57 -30.84 -17.45
N PRO A 274 -19.81 -30.99 -16.97
CA PRO A 274 -20.32 -30.13 -15.91
C PRO A 274 -19.51 -30.22 -14.61
N LYS A 275 -18.85 -31.36 -14.36
CA LYS A 275 -18.18 -31.66 -13.08
C LYS A 275 -16.66 -31.53 -13.14
N SER A 276 -16.05 -31.55 -14.32
CA SER A 276 -14.61 -31.54 -14.46
C SER A 276 -14.13 -31.16 -15.85
N PHE A 277 -12.86 -30.76 -15.92
CA PHE A 277 -12.07 -30.74 -17.13
C PHE A 277 -11.00 -31.82 -17.05
N GLN A 278 -10.83 -32.61 -18.12
CA GLN A 278 -9.84 -33.68 -18.18
C GLN A 278 -8.93 -33.55 -19.39
N MET A 279 -7.66 -33.96 -19.23
CA MET A 279 -6.69 -34.16 -20.32
C MET A 279 -6.00 -35.51 -20.20
N GLY A 280 -5.82 -36.17 -21.33
CA GLY A 280 -5.23 -37.50 -21.36
C GLY A 280 -4.74 -37.93 -22.74
N ALA A 281 -4.38 -39.20 -22.84
CA ALA A 281 -4.05 -39.82 -24.11
C ALA A 281 -5.35 -40.22 -24.84
N PRO A 282 -5.44 -39.98 -26.16
CA PRO A 282 -6.54 -40.47 -26.99
C PRO A 282 -6.62 -41.98 -26.95
N GLU A 283 -7.85 -42.51 -27.03
CA GLU A 283 -8.13 -43.95 -27.18
C GLU A 283 -7.57 -44.83 -26.04
N THR A 284 -7.21 -44.21 -24.90
CA THR A 284 -6.83 -44.89 -23.67
C THR A 284 -7.62 -44.33 -22.48
N ASP A 285 -7.49 -44.99 -21.34
CA ASP A 285 -7.98 -44.55 -20.05
C ASP A 285 -6.97 -43.68 -19.28
N PHE A 286 -5.86 -43.28 -19.92
CA PHE A 286 -4.79 -42.55 -19.27
C PHE A 286 -5.08 -41.04 -19.23
N ILE A 287 -5.43 -40.53 -18.04
CA ILE A 287 -5.76 -39.13 -17.77
C ILE A 287 -4.70 -38.53 -16.84
N TRP A 288 -3.91 -37.55 -17.31
CA TRP A 288 -2.89 -36.89 -16.48
C TRP A 288 -3.35 -35.54 -15.89
N THR A 289 -4.57 -35.10 -16.20
CA THR A 289 -5.16 -33.89 -15.62
C THR A 289 -6.64 -34.11 -15.43
N ASN A 290 -7.14 -33.90 -14.21
CA ASN A 290 -8.56 -33.98 -13.87
C ASN A 290 -8.90 -32.86 -12.87
N ILE A 291 -9.34 -31.72 -13.39
CA ILE A 291 -9.66 -30.53 -12.59
C ILE A 291 -11.16 -30.54 -12.28
N PRO A 292 -11.57 -30.70 -11.01
CA PRO A 292 -12.98 -30.72 -10.64
C PRO A 292 -13.60 -29.32 -10.60
N ALA A 293 -14.91 -29.26 -10.81
CA ALA A 293 -15.78 -28.13 -10.51
C ALA A 293 -16.76 -28.53 -9.37
N PRO A 294 -17.20 -27.57 -8.53
CA PRO A 294 -16.95 -26.14 -8.62
C PRO A 294 -15.59 -25.71 -8.06
N LEU A 295 -14.99 -24.68 -8.65
CA LEU A 295 -13.82 -24.00 -8.10
C LEU A 295 -14.23 -22.62 -7.57
N THR A 296 -13.86 -22.30 -6.33
CA THR A 296 -14.02 -20.96 -5.76
C THR A 296 -12.67 -20.28 -5.66
N GLN A 297 -12.61 -18.98 -5.97
CA GLN A 297 -11.37 -18.23 -6.05
C GLN A 297 -10.51 -18.40 -4.79
N ASN A 298 -9.26 -18.83 -5.00
CA ASN A 298 -8.25 -19.13 -3.97
C ASN A 298 -8.61 -20.21 -2.93
N LYS A 299 -9.73 -20.92 -3.07
CA LYS A 299 -9.99 -22.14 -2.27
C LYS A 299 -9.29 -23.33 -2.93
N ALA A 300 -8.63 -24.15 -2.13
CA ALA A 300 -8.02 -25.40 -2.59
C ALA A 300 -9.10 -26.43 -2.92
N VAL A 301 -8.95 -27.11 -4.05
CA VAL A 301 -9.73 -28.32 -4.36
C VAL A 301 -8.76 -29.45 -4.66
N ALA A 302 -8.96 -30.61 -4.04
CA ALA A 302 -8.06 -31.74 -4.18
C ALA A 302 -8.03 -32.27 -5.62
N LEU A 303 -6.84 -32.62 -6.08
CA LEU A 303 -6.61 -33.32 -7.35
C LEU A 303 -6.30 -34.79 -7.05
N TYR A 304 -6.83 -35.66 -7.89
CA TYR A 304 -6.69 -37.10 -7.79
C TYR A 304 -6.20 -37.66 -9.13
N ASP A 305 -5.40 -38.72 -9.05
CA ASP A 305 -4.98 -39.55 -10.17
C ASP A 305 -5.19 -41.02 -9.81
N PHE A 306 -5.40 -41.86 -10.81
CA PHE A 306 -5.65 -43.29 -10.60
C PHE A 306 -4.32 -44.03 -10.49
N ASP A 307 -4.06 -44.63 -9.32
CA ASP A 307 -2.89 -45.47 -9.12
C ASP A 307 -3.17 -46.90 -9.57
N TRP A 308 -2.55 -47.30 -10.67
CA TRP A 308 -2.66 -48.64 -11.26
C TRP A 308 -2.07 -49.76 -10.42
N ASN A 309 -1.20 -49.45 -9.46
CA ASN A 309 -0.66 -50.47 -8.55
C ASN A 309 -1.66 -50.82 -7.45
N THR A 310 -2.43 -49.83 -6.99
CA THR A 310 -3.38 -49.99 -5.87
C THR A 310 -4.84 -50.01 -6.32
N TYR A 311 -5.12 -49.76 -7.60
CA TYR A 311 -6.45 -49.62 -8.19
C TYR A 311 -7.33 -48.62 -7.44
N LYS A 312 -6.77 -47.47 -7.06
CA LYS A 312 -7.45 -46.43 -6.26
C LYS A 312 -7.07 -45.03 -6.73
N ASP A 313 -7.99 -44.09 -6.52
CA ASP A 313 -7.70 -42.67 -6.66
C ASP A 313 -6.78 -42.20 -5.53
N VAL A 314 -5.60 -41.73 -5.89
CA VAL A 314 -4.61 -41.18 -4.97
C VAL A 314 -4.59 -39.66 -5.12
N ARG A 315 -4.56 -38.95 -3.99
CA ARG A 315 -4.49 -37.49 -4.00
C ARG A 315 -3.10 -37.04 -4.44
N ILE A 316 -3.03 -36.40 -5.60
CA ILE A 316 -1.78 -35.91 -6.18
C ILE A 316 -1.51 -34.44 -5.93
N GLY A 317 -2.50 -33.67 -5.44
CA GLY A 317 -2.29 -32.23 -5.28
C GLY A 317 -3.54 -31.42 -5.00
N ASN A 318 -3.49 -30.14 -5.38
CA ASN A 318 -4.62 -29.22 -5.32
C ASN A 318 -4.67 -28.27 -6.54
N ALA A 319 -5.89 -27.97 -6.99
CA ALA A 319 -6.19 -26.88 -7.91
C ALA A 319 -6.70 -25.63 -7.18
N TYR A 320 -6.42 -24.47 -7.77
CA TYR A 320 -6.85 -23.16 -7.29
C TYR A 320 -7.35 -22.31 -8.45
N LEU A 321 -8.60 -21.84 -8.38
CA LEU A 321 -9.06 -20.77 -9.28
C LEU A 321 -8.37 -19.46 -8.88
N ARG A 322 -7.53 -18.93 -9.77
CA ARG A 322 -6.82 -17.67 -9.57
C ARG A 322 -7.64 -16.48 -10.07
N SER A 323 -8.27 -16.62 -11.22
CA SER A 323 -9.08 -15.57 -11.82
C SER A 323 -10.08 -16.12 -12.85
N THR A 324 -11.18 -15.41 -13.08
CA THR A 324 -12.10 -15.56 -14.22
C THR A 324 -12.15 -14.29 -15.09
N LYS A 325 -11.25 -13.33 -14.82
CA LYS A 325 -11.27 -11.98 -15.40
C LYS A 325 -9.95 -11.60 -16.06
N GLU A 326 -9.05 -12.56 -16.26
CA GLU A 326 -7.78 -12.28 -16.90
C GLU A 326 -7.95 -11.95 -18.39
N THR A 327 -7.00 -11.18 -18.91
CA THR A 327 -6.83 -10.99 -20.35
C THR A 327 -5.51 -11.63 -20.73
N VAL A 328 -5.55 -12.61 -21.63
CA VAL A 328 -4.38 -13.39 -22.04
C VAL A 328 -4.23 -13.30 -23.55
N THR A 329 -3.00 -13.09 -24.01
CA THR A 329 -2.64 -13.08 -25.43
C THR A 329 -1.86 -14.34 -25.76
N THR A 330 -2.20 -14.95 -26.90
CA THR A 330 -1.48 -16.05 -27.56
C THR A 330 -1.25 -15.67 -29.03
N PRO A 331 -0.48 -16.45 -29.82
CA PRO A 331 -0.34 -16.21 -31.25
C PRO A 331 -1.67 -16.23 -32.03
N ALA A 332 -2.71 -16.90 -31.50
CA ALA A 332 -4.05 -16.89 -32.10
C ALA A 332 -4.85 -15.60 -31.83
N GLY A 333 -4.44 -14.76 -30.87
CA GLY A 333 -5.10 -13.50 -30.55
C GLY A 333 -5.15 -13.18 -29.05
N THR A 334 -5.98 -12.20 -28.68
CA THR A 334 -6.18 -11.76 -27.29
C THR A 334 -7.57 -12.16 -26.79
N PHE A 335 -7.59 -12.82 -25.64
CA PHE A 335 -8.79 -13.39 -25.02
C PHE A 335 -9.10 -12.65 -23.71
N LYS A 336 -10.37 -12.32 -23.49
CA LYS A 336 -10.89 -11.68 -22.26
C LYS A 336 -11.68 -12.70 -21.42
N ASN A 337 -11.88 -12.40 -20.14
CA ASN A 337 -12.59 -13.27 -19.19
C ASN A 337 -11.95 -14.65 -19.10
N VAL A 338 -10.62 -14.69 -19.16
CA VAL A 338 -9.86 -15.93 -19.12
C VAL A 338 -9.92 -16.49 -17.69
N VAL A 339 -10.28 -17.76 -17.62
CA VAL A 339 -10.25 -18.56 -16.41
C VAL A 339 -8.84 -19.10 -16.24
N HIS A 340 -8.18 -18.69 -15.16
CA HIS A 340 -6.83 -19.11 -14.80
C HIS A 340 -6.90 -20.04 -13.60
N ILE A 341 -6.45 -21.27 -13.80
CA ILE A 341 -6.37 -22.31 -12.79
C ILE A 341 -4.90 -22.63 -12.55
N GLU A 342 -4.51 -22.64 -11.29
CA GLU A 342 -3.19 -23.09 -10.84
C GLU A 342 -3.31 -24.47 -10.20
N GLU A 343 -2.45 -25.39 -10.60
CA GLU A 343 -2.37 -26.74 -10.08
C GLU A 343 -1.02 -26.93 -9.37
N LYS A 344 -1.08 -27.41 -8.13
CA LYS A 344 0.08 -27.77 -7.32
C LYS A 344 0.08 -29.27 -7.12
N ILE A 345 0.97 -29.97 -7.82
CA ILE A 345 1.14 -31.42 -7.70
C ILE A 345 2.27 -31.71 -6.72
N ASN A 346 2.08 -32.68 -5.84
CA ASN A 346 2.98 -32.97 -4.71
C ASN A 346 4.39 -33.38 -5.17
N ASP A 347 4.46 -34.18 -6.24
CA ASP A 347 5.70 -34.86 -6.66
C ASP A 347 6.50 -34.10 -7.74
N ILE A 348 6.12 -32.85 -8.04
CA ILE A 348 6.85 -32.01 -9.00
C ILE A 348 7.26 -30.67 -8.38
N SER A 349 8.40 -30.12 -8.83
CA SER A 349 9.00 -28.90 -8.27
C SER A 349 8.43 -27.58 -8.83
N PHE A 350 7.34 -27.64 -9.60
CA PHE A 350 6.74 -26.47 -10.25
C PHE A 350 5.21 -26.55 -10.22
N THR A 351 4.55 -25.40 -10.24
CA THR A 351 3.10 -25.34 -10.40
C THR A 351 2.74 -25.22 -11.88
N ILE A 352 1.61 -25.81 -12.27
CA ILE A 352 1.07 -25.74 -13.62
C ILE A 352 -0.01 -24.65 -13.64
N HIS A 353 -0.03 -23.83 -14.68
CA HIS A 353 -0.97 -22.75 -14.89
C HIS A 353 -1.71 -22.96 -16.20
N SER A 354 -3.00 -23.27 -16.09
CA SER A 354 -3.91 -23.57 -17.19
C SER A 354 -4.86 -22.40 -17.41
N TYR A 355 -4.95 -21.92 -18.66
CA TYR A 355 -5.74 -20.75 -19.04
C TYR A 355 -6.82 -21.16 -20.03
N PHE A 356 -8.07 -20.90 -19.68
CA PHE A 356 -9.25 -21.23 -20.48
C PHE A 356 -9.96 -19.96 -20.92
N ALA A 357 -10.29 -19.86 -22.20
CA ALA A 357 -11.08 -18.75 -22.73
C ALA A 357 -12.50 -19.24 -23.11
N PRO A 358 -13.56 -18.52 -22.72
CA PRO A 358 -14.93 -18.87 -23.09
C PRO A 358 -15.10 -19.00 -24.61
N GLY A 359 -15.64 -20.13 -25.05
CA GLY A 359 -15.82 -20.47 -26.47
C GLY A 359 -14.56 -21.00 -27.17
N TYR A 360 -13.40 -21.06 -26.51
CA TYR A 360 -12.14 -21.53 -27.11
C TYR A 360 -11.48 -22.68 -26.34
N GLY A 361 -11.96 -23.06 -25.16
CA GLY A 361 -11.30 -24.11 -24.38
C GLY A 361 -9.99 -23.65 -23.76
N LEU A 362 -9.08 -24.61 -23.60
CA LEU A 362 -7.72 -24.37 -23.13
C LEU A 362 -6.96 -23.60 -24.21
N ILE A 363 -6.42 -22.44 -23.84
CA ILE A 363 -5.68 -21.56 -24.76
C ILE A 363 -4.19 -21.48 -24.43
N LYS A 364 -3.78 -21.81 -23.19
CA LYS A 364 -2.39 -21.73 -22.76
C LYS A 364 -2.14 -22.59 -21.53
N VAL A 365 -0.99 -23.25 -21.49
CA VAL A 365 -0.46 -23.95 -20.31
C VAL A 365 1.01 -23.59 -20.15
N LYS A 366 1.40 -23.18 -18.95
CA LYS A 366 2.79 -22.92 -18.59
C LYS A 366 3.07 -23.30 -17.14
N ASP A 367 4.34 -23.40 -16.77
CA ASP A 367 4.69 -23.54 -15.36
C ASP A 367 4.97 -22.20 -14.65
N SER A 368 5.19 -22.29 -13.33
CA SER A 368 5.70 -21.18 -12.48
C SER A 368 7.00 -20.52 -12.95
N LYS A 369 7.80 -21.18 -13.81
CA LYS A 369 9.03 -20.66 -14.42
C LYS A 369 8.78 -20.04 -15.80
N ASN A 370 7.51 -19.91 -16.21
CA ASN A 370 7.04 -19.46 -17.52
C ASN A 370 7.49 -20.35 -18.71
N ARG A 371 7.88 -21.61 -18.46
CA ARG A 371 8.09 -22.59 -19.54
C ARG A 371 6.73 -22.96 -20.11
N LEU A 372 6.62 -22.93 -21.44
CA LEU A 372 5.37 -23.17 -22.17
C LEU A 372 5.19 -24.67 -22.44
N PHE A 373 4.02 -25.22 -22.12
CA PHE A 373 3.65 -26.60 -22.48
C PHE A 373 2.64 -26.64 -23.62
N TYR A 374 1.74 -25.65 -23.67
CA TYR A 374 0.72 -25.53 -24.70
C TYR A 374 0.36 -24.06 -24.91
N GLU A 375 0.09 -23.67 -26.15
CA GLU A 375 -0.42 -22.35 -26.48
C GLU A 375 -1.17 -22.37 -27.81
N LEU A 376 -2.37 -21.80 -27.83
CA LEU A 376 -3.24 -21.79 -28.99
C LEU A 376 -2.67 -20.86 -30.08
N ARG A 377 -2.58 -21.40 -31.30
CA ARG A 377 -2.14 -20.69 -32.50
C ARG A 377 -3.22 -20.69 -33.57
N SER A 378 -3.25 -19.66 -34.42
CA SER A 378 -4.04 -19.69 -35.63
C SER A 378 -3.33 -20.57 -36.68
N TYR A 379 -4.08 -21.47 -37.30
CA TYR A 379 -3.64 -22.15 -38.51
C TYR A 379 -3.86 -21.19 -39.69
N LYS A 380 -2.84 -20.95 -40.50
CA LYS A 380 -2.93 -20.11 -41.70
C LYS A 380 -3.34 -20.95 -42.91
#